data_AF-A0A3M1TXJ9-F1
#
_entry.id   AF-A0A3M1TXJ9-F1
#
_cell.length_a   1.000
_cell.length_b   1.000
_cell.length_c   1.000
_cell.angle_alpha   90.00
_cell.angle_beta   90.00
_cell.angle_gamma   90.00
#
_symmetry.space_group_name_H-M   'P 1'
#
loop_
_entity.id
_entity.type
_entity.pdbx_description
1 polymer ?
#
loop_
_entity_poly.entity_id
_entity_poly.type
_entity_poly.pdbx_seq_one_letter_code
_entity_poly.pdbx_strand_id
1 'polypeptide(L)' 'MSKPRVYLTRELPPQVMDLLRAETLLSMNTADRVLSKTELKEAVKGQDALLCLL' A
#
# COMPACT_ATOMS: atom_id res chain seq x y z
N MET A 1 -4.58 -12.63 16.05
CA MET A 1 -5.07 -11.42 15.35
C MET A 1 -4.66 -11.54 13.89
N SER A 2 -5.51 -11.14 12.94
CA SER A 2 -5.15 -11.14 11.51
C SER A 2 -4.20 -9.97 11.22
N LYS A 3 -3.25 -10.15 10.29
CA LYS A 3 -2.40 -9.06 9.80
C LYS A 3 -3.27 -8.01 9.08
N PRO A 4 -3.02 -6.70 9.26
CA PRO A 4 -3.79 -5.64 8.61
C PRO A 4 -3.50 -5.60 7.11
N ARG A 5 -4.51 -5.26 6.31
CA ARG A 5 -4.41 -5.04 4.86
C ARG A 5 -3.97 -3.60 4.59
N VAL A 6 -2.81 -3.43 3.96
CA VAL A 6 -2.21 -2.12 3.75
C VAL A 6 -2.00 -1.88 2.26
N TYR A 7 -2.40 -0.70 1.79
CA TYR A 7 -2.12 -0.25 0.43
C TYR A 7 -1.01 0.81 0.39
N LEU A 8 0.03 0.58 -0.40
CA LEU A 8 1.12 1.52 -0.65
C LEU A 8 0.95 2.19 -2.02
N THR A 9 1.03 3.52 -2.07
CA THR A 9 0.95 4.26 -3.34
C THR A 9 2.24 4.24 -4.15
N ARG A 10 3.38 3.98 -3.51
CA ARG A 10 4.72 3.90 -4.10
C ARG A 10 5.60 2.98 -3.25
N GLU A 11 6.61 2.37 -3.87
CA GLU A 11 7.61 1.57 -3.15
C GLU A 11 8.47 2.42 -2.20
N LEU A 12 8.82 1.84 -1.05
CA LEU A 12 9.67 2.44 -0.04
C LEU A 12 11.06 1.79 -0.06
N PRO A 13 12.06 2.37 0.65
CA PRO A 13 13.36 1.73 0.81
C PRO A 13 13.23 0.28 1.31
N PRO A 14 14.13 -0.63 0.87
CA PRO A 14 13.99 -2.08 1.10
C PRO A 14 13.74 -2.47 2.57
N GLN A 15 14.44 -1.83 3.51
CA GLN A 15 14.30 -2.09 4.94
C GLN A 15 12.86 -1.89 5.45
N VAL A 16 12.15 -0.89 4.91
CA VAL A 16 10.75 -0.61 5.28
C VAL A 16 9.82 -1.61 4.61
N MET A 17 10.11 -1.98 3.36
CA MET A 17 9.35 -2.97 2.62
C MET A 17 9.39 -4.35 3.26
N ASP A 18 10.54 -4.75 3.78
CA ASP A 18 10.72 -6.03 4.48
C ASP A 18 9.86 -6.08 5.75
N LEU A 19 9.85 -5.00 6.53
CA LEU A 19 9.01 -4.88 7.72
C LEU A 19 7.51 -4.87 7.37
N LEU A 20 7.10 -4.14 6.34
CA LEU A 20 5.70 -4.11 5.90
C LEU A 20 5.23 -5.49 5.42
N ARG A 21 6.04 -6.21 4.65
CA ARG A 21 5.71 -7.58 4.20
C ARG A 21 5.67 -8.58 5.36
N ALA A 22 6.51 -8.39 6.38
CA ALA A 22 6.51 -9.23 7.57
C ALA A 22 5.24 -9.02 8.42
N GLU A 23 4.79 -7.78 8.60
CA GLU A 23 3.73 -7.44 9.56
C GLU A 23 2.34 -7.26 8.93
N THR A 24 2.24 -7.13 7.61
CA THR A 24 0.98 -6.73 6.93
C THR A 24 0.65 -7.58 5.71
N LEU A 25 -0.62 -7.55 5.31
CA LEU A 25 -1.07 -8.01 3.99
C LEU A 25 -0.93 -6.85 3.00
N LEU A 26 0.26 -6.73 2.43
CA LEU A 26 0.65 -5.59 1.61
C LEU A 26 0.14 -5.69 0.17
N SER A 27 -0.51 -4.63 -0.31
CA SER A 27 -0.81 -4.36 -1.72
C SER A 27 -0.16 -3.04 -2.11
N MET A 28 0.29 -2.88 -3.36
CA MET A 28 0.90 -1.62 -3.79
C MET A 28 0.62 -1.30 -5.25
N ASN A 29 0.73 -0.02 -5.58
CA ASN A 29 0.82 0.43 -6.96
C ASN A 29 2.20 0.10 -7.54
N THR A 30 2.25 -0.79 -8.52
CA THR A 30 3.48 -1.15 -9.27
C THR A 30 3.65 -0.34 -10.54
N ALA A 31 2.62 0.41 -10.95
CA ALA A 31 2.76 1.36 -12.04
C ALA A 31 3.50 2.57 -11.47
N ASP A 32 4.71 2.83 -11.94
CA ASP A 32 5.56 3.96 -11.56
C ASP A 32 4.96 5.30 -12.05
N ARG A 33 3.75 5.60 -11.58
CA ARG A 33 2.94 6.77 -11.90
C ARG A 33 2.01 7.08 -10.74
N VAL A 34 1.51 8.31 -10.72
CA VAL A 34 0.46 8.71 -9.78
C VAL A 34 -0.87 8.07 -10.16
N LEU A 35 -1.59 7.54 -9.16
CA LEU A 35 -2.96 7.06 -9.34
C LEU A 35 -3.93 8.22 -9.42
N SER A 36 -4.93 8.11 -10.30
CA SER A 36 -6.07 9.00 -10.28
C SER A 36 -6.90 8.81 -9.00
N LYS A 37 -7.73 9.80 -8.67
CA LYS A 37 -8.62 9.74 -7.50
C LYS A 37 -9.56 8.53 -7.53
N THR A 38 -10.02 8.12 -8.72
CA THR A 38 -10.91 6.98 -8.89
C THR A 38 -10.15 5.67 -8.64
N GLU A 39 -8.97 5.52 -9.24
CA GLU A 39 -8.12 4.33 -9.04
C GLU A 39 -7.72 4.17 -7.57
N LEU A 40 -7.35 5.27 -6.90
CA LEU A 40 -6.99 5.23 -5.48
C LEU A 40 -8.16 4.77 -4.61
N LYS A 41 -9.38 5.28 -4.87
CA LYS A 41 -10.59 4.87 -4.13
C LYS A 41 -10.90 3.39 -4.29
N GLU A 42 -10.74 2.85 -5.49
CA GLU A 42 -10.92 1.41 -5.72
C GLU A 42 -9.81 0.59 -5.05
N ALA A 43 -8.56 1.06 -5.13
CA ALA A 43 -7.41 0.36 -4.56
C ALA A 43 -7.44 0.26 -3.02
N VAL A 44 -7.97 1.28 -2.34
CA VAL A 44 -8.09 1.30 -0.87
C VAL A 44 -9.34 0.58 -0.35
N LYS A 45 -10.23 0.13 -1.23
CA LYS A 45 -11.49 -0.49 -0.82
C LYS A 45 -11.22 -1.82 -0.10
N GLY A 46 -11.66 -1.90 1.16
CA GLY A 46 -11.44 -3.08 2.00
C GLY A 46 -10.01 -3.23 2.52
N GLN A 47 -9.18 -2.18 2.39
CA GLN A 47 -7.89 -2.07 3.08
C GLN A 47 -8.12 -1.46 4.47
N ASP A 48 -7.30 -1.86 5.43
CA ASP A 48 -7.34 -1.34 6.80
C ASP A 48 -6.53 -0.05 6.92
N ALA A 49 -5.52 0.14 6.06
CA ALA A 49 -4.72 1.36 6.00
C ALA A 49 -4.24 1.71 4.59
N LEU A 50 -4.03 3.01 4.38
CA LEU A 50 -3.39 3.60 3.20
C LEU A 50 -2.08 4.27 3.64
N LEU A 51 -0.97 3.89 3.01
CA LEU A 51 0.30 4.60 3.13
C LEU A 51 0.53 5.39 1.85
N CYS A 52 0.37 6.72 1.96
CA CYS A 52 0.54 7.65 0.85
C CYS A 52 1.81 8.48 1.07
N LEU A 53 2.77 8.37 0.15
CA LEU A 53 3.95 9.23 0.11
C LEU A 53 3.69 10.31 -0.94
N LEU A 54 3.71 11.57 -0.48
CA LEU A 54 3.46 12.77 -1.28
C LEU A 54 4.24 12.75 -2.61
#